data_AF-A0A966PCL9-F1
#
_entry.id   AF-A0A966PCL9-F1
#
_cell.length_a   1.000
_cell.length_b   1.000
_cell.length_c   1.000
_cell.angle_alpha   90.00
_cell.angle_beta   90.00
_cell.angle_gamma   90.00
#
_symmetry.space_group_name_H-M   'P 1'
#
loop_
_entity.id
_entity.type
_entity.pdbx_description
1 polymer ?
#
loop_
_entity_poly.entity_id
_entity_poly.type
_entity_poly.pdbx_seq_one_letter_code
_entity_poly.pdbx_strand_id
1 'polypeptide(L)'
;ENFADDDGIEEEPQANLAVSYSNSLSRYIIKVESNLPDESLTIRATKKGVRALRFTINTDEEGNGGLRTKTKLSGYTLTLYFGSEKLDSVRAR
;
A
#
# COMPACT_ATOMS: atom_id res chain seq x y z
N GLU A 1 12.04 -43.62 0.96
CA GLU A 1 10.99 -42.67 0.57
C GLU A 1 11.65 -41.32 0.36
N ASN A 2 11.43 -40.70 -0.79
CA ASN A 2 12.05 -39.43 -1.18
C ASN A 2 11.12 -38.32 -0.67
N PHE A 3 11.53 -37.62 0.39
CA PHE A 3 10.85 -36.42 0.84
C PHE A 3 11.18 -35.35 -0.20
N ALA A 4 10.22 -35.05 -1.08
CA ALA A 4 10.34 -33.88 -1.94
C ALA A 4 10.41 -32.67 -1.01
N ASP A 5 11.58 -32.04 -0.96
CA ASP A 5 11.77 -30.72 -0.41
C ASP A 5 10.64 -29.83 -0.93
N ASP A 6 9.93 -29.24 0.01
CA ASP A 6 9.03 -28.11 -0.20
C ASP A 6 9.91 -26.99 -0.77
N ASP A 7 10.06 -26.96 -2.10
CA ASP A 7 10.62 -25.83 -2.84
C ASP A 7 9.58 -24.72 -2.73
N GLY A 8 9.48 -24.15 -1.52
CA GLY A 8 8.65 -23.01 -1.18
C GLY A 8 9.08 -21.88 -2.09
N ILE A 9 8.34 -21.71 -3.17
CA ILE A 9 8.58 -20.67 -4.17
C ILE A 9 8.45 -19.35 -3.42
N GLU A 10 9.57 -18.67 -3.16
CA GLU A 10 9.54 -17.31 -2.61
C GLU A 10 8.80 -16.43 -3.62
N GLU A 11 7.53 -16.13 -3.34
CA GLU A 11 6.75 -15.25 -4.18
C GLU A 11 7.34 -13.84 -4.09
N GLU A 12 7.56 -13.22 -5.25
CA GLU A 12 8.00 -11.83 -5.29
C GLU A 12 6.99 -10.94 -4.53
N PRO A 13 7.45 -9.94 -3.78
CA PRO A 13 6.56 -9.03 -3.06
C PRO A 13 5.64 -8.30 -4.05
N GLN A 14 4.34 -8.44 -3.85
CA GLN A 14 3.31 -7.83 -4.68
C GLN A 14 2.26 -7.16 -3.81
N ALA A 15 1.82 -5.98 -4.22
CA ALA A 15 0.76 -5.27 -3.54
C ALA A 15 -0.01 -4.37 -4.51
N ASN A 16 -1.31 -4.22 -4.26
CA ASN A 16 -2.20 -3.32 -4.95
C ASN A 16 -2.57 -2.15 -4.03
N LEU A 17 -2.50 -0.93 -4.56
CA LEU A 17 -2.84 0.28 -3.85
C LEU A 17 -4.13 0.90 -4.40
N ALA A 18 -5.17 0.94 -3.57
CA ALA A 18 -6.43 1.59 -3.89
C ALA A 18 -6.62 2.86 -3.06
N VAL A 19 -7.07 3.95 -3.70
CA VAL A 19 -7.39 5.21 -3.03
C VAL A 19 -8.78 5.66 -3.45
N SER A 20 -9.62 5.93 -2.47
CA SER A 20 -10.99 6.40 -2.67
C SER A 20 -11.34 7.51 -1.70
N TYR A 21 -12.22 8.43 -2.11
CA TYR A 21 -12.80 9.41 -1.20
C TYR A 21 -14.18 8.94 -0.75
N SER A 22 -14.38 8.80 0.56
CA SER A 22 -15.68 8.46 1.13
C SER A 22 -16.42 9.74 1.48
N ASN A 23 -17.49 10.07 0.74
CA ASN A 23 -18.33 11.24 1.00
C ASN A 23 -19.00 11.15 2.38
N SER A 24 -19.50 9.98 2.77
CA SER A 24 -20.16 9.78 4.06
C SER A 24 -19.24 10.04 5.26
N LEU A 25 -17.94 9.72 5.12
CA LEU A 25 -16.95 9.95 6.18
C LEU A 25 -16.17 11.26 6.00
N SER A 26 -16.33 11.93 4.86
CA SER A 26 -15.53 13.09 4.42
C SER A 26 -14.02 12.86 4.58
N ARG A 27 -13.55 11.68 4.19
CA ARG A 27 -12.16 11.23 4.36
C ARG A 27 -11.69 10.43 3.14
N TYR A 28 -10.38 10.50 2.87
CA TYR A 28 -9.74 9.58 1.96
C TYR A 28 -9.48 8.25 2.67
N ILE A 29 -9.84 7.17 1.99
CA ILE A 29 -9.58 5.79 2.38
C ILE A 29 -8.51 5.26 1.45
N ILE A 30 -7.39 4.85 2.04
CA ILE A 30 -6.31 4.17 1.35
C ILE A 30 -6.39 2.70 1.78
N LYS A 31 -6.39 1.80 0.80
CA LYS A 31 -6.38 0.36 1.01
C LYS A 31 -5.19 -0.23 0.29
N VAL A 32 -4.60 -1.25 0.90
CA VAL A 32 -3.52 -2.04 0.34
C VAL A 32 -3.92 -3.50 0.48
N GLU A 33 -3.73 -4.26 -0.59
CA GLU A 33 -3.93 -5.71 -0.63
C GLU A 33 -2.62 -6.29 -1.16
N SER A 34 -1.94 -7.15 -0.41
CA SER A 34 -0.60 -7.64 -0.73
C SER A 34 -0.42 -9.11 -0.38
N ASN A 35 0.61 -9.75 -0.92
CA ASN A 35 1.05 -11.09 -0.49
C ASN A 35 2.03 -11.05 0.69
N LEU A 36 2.09 -9.93 1.42
CA LEU A 36 3.02 -9.71 2.54
C LEU A 36 2.24 -9.64 3.85
N PRO A 37 2.03 -10.76 4.56
CA PRO A 37 1.30 -10.78 5.82
C PRO A 37 2.13 -10.19 6.97
N ASP A 38 1.47 -9.47 7.89
CA ASP A 38 2.09 -8.87 9.09
C ASP A 38 3.28 -7.91 8.80
N GLU A 39 3.33 -7.36 7.59
CA GLU A 39 4.43 -6.53 7.11
C GLU A 39 4.13 -5.03 7.16
N SER A 40 5.19 -4.23 7.10
CA SER A 40 5.09 -2.76 7.13
C SER A 40 5.38 -2.14 5.77
N LEU A 41 4.34 -1.59 5.14
CA LEU A 41 4.43 -0.91 3.87
C LEU A 41 4.44 0.62 4.02
N THR A 42 5.17 1.29 3.13
CA THR A 42 5.29 2.75 3.12
C THR A 42 4.62 3.34 1.90
N ILE A 43 3.74 4.31 2.10
CA ILE A 43 3.12 5.07 1.02
C ILE A 43 3.72 6.47 0.99
N ARG A 44 4.27 6.84 -0.17
CA ARG A 44 4.74 8.19 -0.45
C ARG A 44 3.75 8.89 -1.37
N ALA A 45 3.06 9.91 -0.87
CA ALA A 45 2.19 10.76 -1.68
C ALA A 45 2.98 11.97 -2.18
N THR A 46 3.06 12.15 -3.50
CA THR A 46 3.79 13.24 -4.13
C THR A 46 2.87 14.07 -5.03
N LYS A 47 3.07 15.38 -5.06
CA LYS A 47 2.35 16.32 -5.94
C LYS A 47 3.30 17.43 -6.35
N LYS A 48 3.27 17.82 -7.62
CA LYS A 48 4.15 18.87 -8.15
C LYS A 48 3.99 20.15 -7.33
N GLY A 49 5.12 20.70 -6.85
CA GLY A 49 5.15 21.96 -6.09
C GLY A 49 4.71 21.84 -4.63
N VAL A 50 4.46 20.63 -4.11
CA VAL A 50 4.05 20.42 -2.72
C VAL A 50 4.96 19.40 -2.05
N ARG A 51 5.21 19.58 -0.74
CA ARG A 51 6.00 18.64 0.07
C ARG A 51 5.34 17.25 0.04
N ALA A 52 6.17 16.23 -0.15
CA ALA A 52 5.70 14.84 -0.12
C ALA A 52 5.19 14.47 1.28
N LEU A 53 4.13 13.66 1.30
CA LEU A 53 3.58 13.07 2.52
C LEU A 53 4.01 11.60 2.58
N ARG A 54 4.20 11.10 3.80
CA ARG A 54 4.53 9.70 4.03
C ARG A 54 3.52 9.10 4.99
N PHE A 55 3.02 7.93 4.64
CA PHE A 55 2.14 7.12 5.47
C PHE A 55 2.76 5.73 5.63
N THR A 56 2.56 5.12 6.78
CA THR A 56 2.89 3.72 7.02
C THR A 56 1.59 2.96 7.12
N ILE A 57 1.51 1.81 6.47
CA ILE A 57 0.40 0.86 6.57
C ILE A 57 0.99 -0.48 6.99
N ASN A 58 0.45 -1.02 8.07
CA ASN A 58 0.70 -2.39 8.48
C ASN A 58 -0.33 -3.28 7.81
N THR A 59 0.14 -4.39 7.24
CA THR A 59 -0.74 -5.44 6.72
C THR A 59 -1.09 -6.41 7.82
N ASP A 60 -2.25 -7.05 7.70
CA ASP A 60 -2.70 -8.14 8.58
C ASP A 60 -2.20 -9.51 8.09
N GLU A 61 -2.59 -10.57 8.79
CA GLU A 61 -2.28 -11.97 8.48
C GLU A 61 -2.75 -12.42 7.08
N GLU A 62 -3.69 -11.70 6.46
CA GLU A 62 -4.13 -11.91 5.07
C GLU A 62 -3.42 -10.99 4.07
N GLY A 63 -2.45 -10.18 4.52
CA GLY A 63 -1.71 -9.24 3.70
C GLY A 63 -2.48 -7.96 3.35
N ASN A 64 -3.59 -7.68 4.05
CA ASN A 64 -4.43 -6.51 3.80
C ASN A 64 -4.12 -5.38 4.77
N GLY A 65 -4.25 -4.14 4.32
CA GLY A 65 -3.96 -2.96 5.14
C GLY A 65 -4.81 -1.76 4.74
N GLY A 66 -5.09 -0.88 5.70
CA GLY A 66 -5.91 0.29 5.40
C GLY A 66 -5.70 1.45 6.35
N LEU A 67 -5.78 2.67 5.81
CA LEU A 67 -5.76 3.88 6.61
C LEU A 67 -6.80 4.89 6.14
N ARG A 68 -7.32 5.68 7.08
CA ARG A 68 -8.24 6.78 6.79
C ARG A 68 -7.58 8.10 7.14
N THR A 69 -7.52 9.02 6.20
CA THR A 69 -6.93 10.35 6.42
C THR A 69 -7.87 11.47 6.03
N LYS A 70 -7.81 12.57 6.79
CA LYS A 70 -8.47 13.84 6.47
C LYS A 70 -7.62 14.70 5.52
N THR A 71 -6.37 14.31 5.28
CA THR A 71 -5.49 15.03 4.37
C THR A 71 -6.05 15.01 2.95
N LYS A 72 -6.11 16.17 2.30
CA LYS A 72 -6.60 16.27 0.92
C LYS A 72 -5.59 15.64 -0.04
N LEU A 73 -5.92 14.46 -0.56
CA LEU A 73 -5.06 13.70 -1.48
C LEU A 73 -5.38 13.97 -2.96
N SER A 74 -6.42 14.76 -3.28
CA SER A 74 -6.76 15.10 -4.68
C SER A 74 -5.55 15.63 -5.47
N GLY A 75 -5.20 14.93 -6.55
CA GLY A 75 -4.10 15.28 -7.43
C GLY A 75 -2.71 14.88 -6.92
N TYR A 76 -2.61 14.15 -5.81
CA TYR A 76 -1.37 13.46 -5.43
C TYR A 76 -1.26 12.13 -6.18
N THR A 77 -0.03 11.73 -6.46
CA THR A 77 0.34 10.37 -6.85
C THR A 77 0.85 9.66 -5.61
N LEU A 78 0.13 8.63 -5.17
CA LEU A 78 0.53 7.78 -4.07
C LEU A 78 1.31 6.61 -4.65
N THR A 79 2.49 6.36 -4.09
CA THR A 79 3.34 5.23 -4.48
C THR A 79 3.61 4.37 -3.27
N LEU A 80 3.32 3.09 -3.39
CA LEU A 80 3.51 2.07 -2.36
C LEU A 80 4.92 1.48 -2.47
N TYR A 81 5.57 1.33 -1.32
CA TYR A 81 6.90 0.77 -1.20
C TYR A 81 6.95 -0.30 -0.12
N PHE A 82 7.72 -1.34 -0.36
CA PHE A 82 8.19 -2.29 0.65
C PHE A 82 9.71 -2.13 0.79
N GLY A 83 10.16 -1.64 1.94
CA GLY A 83 11.55 -1.21 2.10
C GLY A 83 11.96 -0.14 1.08
N SER A 84 12.82 -0.52 0.14
CA SER A 84 13.30 0.35 -0.95
C SER A 84 12.62 0.06 -2.30
N GLU A 85 11.85 -1.03 -2.39
CA GLU A 85 11.21 -1.47 -3.61
C GLU A 85 9.85 -0.82 -3.80
N LYS A 86 9.54 -0.45 -5.05
CA LYS A 86 8.25 0.12 -5.42
C LYS A 86 7.33 -1.01 -5.88
N LEU A 87 6.21 -1.18 -5.18
CA LEU A 87 5.21 -2.22 -5.51
C LEU A 87 4.14 -1.68 -6.47
N ASP A 88 3.52 -0.54 -6.14
CA ASP A 88 2.42 0.02 -6.93
C ASP A 88 2.34 1.55 -6.86
N SER A 89 1.56 2.17 -7.74
CA SER A 89 1.33 3.61 -7.75
C SER A 89 -0.03 3.99 -8.33
N VAL A 90 -0.80 4.77 -7.57
CA VAL A 90 -2.11 5.27 -7.99
C VAL A 90 -2.21 6.79 -7.83
N ARG A 91 -2.91 7.43 -8.77
CA ARG A 91 -3.21 8.86 -8.67
C ARG A 91 -4.56 9.05 -7.97
N ALA A 92 -4.55 9.74 -6.83
CA ALA A 92 -5.77 10.09 -6.12
C ALA A 92 -6.56 11.16 -6.89
N ARG A 93 -7.84 10.86 -7.14
CA ARG A 93 -8.81 11.79 -7.75
C ARG A 93 -9.62 12.49 -6.66
#